data_AF-A0A1V4SGF3-F1
#
_entry.id   AF-A0A1V4SGF3-F1
#
_cell.length_a   1.000
_cell.length_b   1.000
_cell.length_c   1.000
_cell.angle_alpha   90.00
_cell.angle_beta   90.00
_cell.angle_gamma   90.00
#
_symmetry.space_group_name_H-M   'P 1'
#
loop_
_entity.id
_entity.type
_entity.pdbx_description
1 polymer ?
#
loop_
_entity_poly.entity_id
_entity_poly.type
_entity_poly.pdbx_seq_one_letter_code
_entity_poly.pdbx_strand_id
1 'polypeptide(L)'
;MVKSKPCYLKAVVIVHGKSEKQICDYIKSNLRLKMEVVSEKKGEKSIQINSLKNILNDSRFRSFNDFITHFDDAEIVYINKKKKLSPDFKIFIIMDTDDCTDKRKSEYISKSMFKDHWAYDYIVPIYDTPDLESVLVKAKIPFEKKGVERKKEYIKIFPTNSKYTISEASELNNFCSNLKKVKETNMDEFVEFCLGKV
;
A
#
# COMPACT_ATOMS: atom_id res chain seq x y z
N MET A 1 -19.50 28.91 9.12
CA MET A 1 -19.35 27.46 9.39
C MET A 1 -18.67 26.83 8.19
N VAL A 2 -17.40 26.42 8.34
CA VAL A 2 -16.70 25.66 7.29
C VAL A 2 -17.35 24.28 7.26
N LYS A 3 -18.08 23.95 6.18
CA LYS A 3 -18.60 22.58 5.99
C LYS A 3 -17.39 21.65 5.95
N SER A 4 -17.27 20.74 6.91
CA SER A 4 -16.23 19.73 6.89
C SER A 4 -16.39 18.91 5.61
N LYS A 5 -15.31 18.79 4.83
CA LYS A 5 -15.33 17.96 3.62
C LYS A 5 -15.55 16.51 4.09
N PRO A 6 -16.51 15.76 3.52
CA PRO A 6 -16.67 14.35 3.83
C PRO A 6 -15.33 13.63 3.64
N CYS A 7 -14.94 12.84 4.64
CA CYS A 7 -13.75 12.02 4.55
C CYS A 7 -14.12 10.81 3.67
N TYR A 8 -13.60 10.75 2.46
CA TYR A 8 -13.80 9.65 1.52
C TYR A 8 -12.62 8.68 1.58
N LEU A 9 -12.83 7.43 1.16
CA LEU A 9 -11.75 6.48 0.93
C LEU A 9 -10.80 7.04 -0.14
N LYS A 10 -9.53 7.24 0.25
CA LYS A 10 -8.49 7.80 -0.61
C LYS A 10 -7.61 6.74 -1.26
N ALA A 11 -7.41 5.60 -0.58
CA ALA A 11 -6.64 4.52 -1.16
C ALA A 11 -7.09 3.14 -0.70
N VAL A 12 -6.82 2.16 -1.56
CA VAL A 12 -6.85 0.74 -1.21
C VAL A 12 -5.44 0.19 -1.38
N VAL A 13 -4.94 -0.56 -0.40
CA VAL A 13 -3.59 -1.12 -0.42
C VAL A 13 -3.67 -2.64 -0.38
N ILE A 14 -3.18 -3.32 -1.41
CA ILE A 14 -3.06 -4.77 -1.48
C ILE A 14 -1.63 -5.13 -1.09
N VAL A 15 -1.44 -5.87 0.00
CA VAL A 15 -0.11 -6.14 0.56
C VAL A 15 0.31 -7.60 0.40
N HIS A 16 1.62 -7.85 0.26
CA HIS A 16 2.19 -9.18 0.17
C HIS A 16 1.90 -10.00 1.42
N GLY A 17 2.33 -9.54 2.59
CA GLY A 17 2.26 -10.30 3.83
C GLY A 17 1.97 -9.43 5.06
N LYS A 18 2.39 -9.97 6.21
CA LYS A 18 2.10 -9.37 7.52
C LYS A 18 2.94 -8.13 7.79
N SER A 19 4.19 -8.08 7.32
CA SER A 19 5.11 -6.97 7.55
C SER A 19 4.59 -5.69 6.87
N GLU A 20 4.23 -5.78 5.58
CA GLU A 20 3.68 -4.68 4.79
C GLU A 20 2.34 -4.21 5.35
N LYS A 21 1.48 -5.18 5.74
CA LYS A 21 0.19 -4.88 6.39
C LYS A 21 0.40 -4.02 7.63
N GLN A 22 1.40 -4.35 8.44
CA GLN A 22 1.67 -3.65 9.69
C GLN A 22 2.16 -2.21 9.45
N ILE A 23 3.02 -1.98 8.45
CA ILE A 23 3.43 -0.63 8.05
C ILE A 23 2.22 0.18 7.59
N CYS A 24 1.35 -0.41 6.76
CA CYS A 24 0.15 0.25 6.27
C CYS A 24 -0.82 0.59 7.42
N ASP A 25 -1.01 -0.31 8.38
CA ASP A 25 -1.85 -0.09 9.56
C ASP A 25 -1.29 1.02 10.46
N TYR A 26 0.04 1.09 10.61
CA TYR A 26 0.72 2.17 11.35
C TYR A 26 0.56 3.53 10.66
N ILE A 27 0.72 3.59 9.34
CA ILE A 27 0.51 4.83 8.57
C ILE A 27 -0.96 5.25 8.64
N LYS A 28 -1.89 4.30 8.50
CA LYS A 28 -3.34 4.52 8.62
C LYS A 28 -3.71 5.12 9.98
N SER A 29 -3.19 4.57 11.07
CA SER A 29 -3.50 5.02 12.43
C SER A 29 -2.91 6.40 12.74
N ASN A 30 -1.67 6.66 12.31
CA ASN A 30 -1.00 7.94 12.55
C ASN A 30 -1.59 9.10 11.76
N LEU A 31 -1.84 8.89 10.46
CA LEU A 31 -2.28 9.97 9.57
C LEU A 31 -3.81 10.11 9.52
N ARG A 32 -4.56 9.24 10.20
CA ARG A 32 -6.03 9.21 10.21
C ARG A 32 -6.63 9.19 8.80
N LEU A 33 -5.91 8.58 7.86
CA LEU A 33 -6.32 8.46 6.47
C LEU A 33 -7.40 7.40 6.34
N LYS A 34 -8.44 7.70 5.56
CA LYS A 34 -9.38 6.67 5.10
C LYS A 34 -8.73 5.86 3.99
N MET A 35 -8.16 4.74 4.41
CA MET A 35 -7.47 3.78 3.56
C MET A 35 -7.89 2.36 3.96
N GLU A 36 -8.06 1.46 2.99
CA GLU A 36 -8.34 0.05 3.26
C GLU A 36 -7.15 -0.83 2.91
N VAL A 37 -6.77 -1.75 3.82
CA VAL A 37 -5.63 -2.64 3.65
C VAL A 37 -6.12 -4.06 3.40
N VAL A 38 -5.99 -4.52 2.16
CA VAL A 38 -6.38 -5.85 1.69
C VAL A 38 -5.19 -6.80 1.77
N SER A 39 -5.37 -7.91 2.50
CA SER A 39 -4.37 -8.97 2.67
C SER A 39 -5.05 -10.35 2.65
N GLU A 40 -4.35 -11.39 2.22
CA GLU A 40 -4.87 -12.76 2.29
C GLU A 40 -4.75 -13.30 3.71
N LYS A 41 -5.86 -13.80 4.29
CA LYS A 41 -5.92 -14.28 5.69
C LYS A 41 -5.28 -13.31 6.70
N LYS A 42 -5.57 -12.00 6.59
CA LYS A 42 -4.99 -10.95 7.46
C LYS A 42 -3.45 -10.87 7.41
N GLY A 43 -2.85 -11.28 6.30
CA GLY A 43 -1.39 -11.28 6.08
C GLY A 43 -0.70 -12.57 6.55
N GLU A 44 -1.45 -13.58 7.01
CA GLU A 44 -0.87 -14.90 7.34
C GLU A 44 -0.43 -15.68 6.10
N LYS A 45 -1.04 -15.40 4.95
CA LYS A 45 -0.65 -15.98 3.67
C LYS A 45 -0.11 -14.88 2.76
N SER A 46 1.12 -15.09 2.29
CA SER A 46 1.77 -14.22 1.33
C SER A 46 1.05 -14.23 -0.01
N ILE A 47 0.66 -13.04 -0.48
CA ILE A 47 0.12 -12.83 -1.81
C ILE A 47 1.29 -12.78 -2.78
N GLN A 48 1.36 -13.79 -3.64
CA GLN A 48 2.37 -13.83 -4.70
C GLN A 48 1.94 -12.96 -5.89
N ILE A 49 2.91 -12.40 -6.62
CA ILE A 49 2.66 -11.63 -7.86
C ILE A 49 1.82 -12.45 -8.87
N ASN A 50 2.06 -13.77 -8.93
CA ASN A 50 1.29 -14.69 -9.78
C ASN A 50 -0.20 -14.76 -9.38
N SER A 51 -0.51 -14.60 -8.10
CA SER A 51 -1.86 -14.67 -7.53
C SER A 51 -2.60 -13.34 -7.56
N LEU A 52 -1.94 -12.23 -7.94
CA LEU A 52 -2.58 -10.90 -8.04
C LEU A 52 -3.78 -10.90 -8.99
N LYS A 53 -3.71 -11.65 -10.09
CA LYS A 53 -4.84 -11.79 -11.02
C LYS A 53 -6.08 -12.37 -10.33
N ASN A 54 -5.91 -13.29 -9.40
CA ASN A 54 -7.03 -13.88 -8.66
C ASN A 54 -7.65 -12.87 -7.70
N ILE A 55 -6.84 -12.02 -7.07
CA ILE A 55 -7.31 -10.96 -6.17
C ILE A 55 -8.04 -9.87 -6.96
N LEU A 56 -7.51 -9.48 -8.11
CA LEU A 56 -8.14 -8.49 -8.97
C LEU A 56 -9.42 -9.02 -9.63
N ASN A 57 -9.55 -10.34 -9.79
CA ASN A 57 -10.77 -10.99 -10.26
C ASN A 57 -11.78 -11.35 -9.14
N ASP A 58 -11.44 -11.09 -7.87
CA ASP A 58 -12.37 -11.24 -6.75
C ASP A 58 -13.56 -10.27 -6.93
N SER A 59 -14.70 -10.64 -6.34
CA SER A 59 -15.91 -9.83 -6.21
C SER A 59 -15.66 -8.35 -5.88
N ARG A 60 -14.61 -8.01 -5.14
CA ARG A 60 -14.30 -6.61 -4.76
C ARG A 60 -13.65 -5.78 -5.86
N PHE A 61 -12.95 -6.43 -6.79
CA PHE A 61 -12.10 -5.75 -7.78
C PHE A 61 -12.44 -6.11 -9.22
N ARG A 62 -13.26 -7.13 -9.45
CA ARG A 62 -13.57 -7.66 -10.79
C ARG A 62 -14.17 -6.61 -11.73
N SER A 63 -14.98 -5.70 -11.21
CA SER A 63 -15.59 -4.64 -12.01
C SER A 63 -15.69 -3.34 -11.23
N PHE A 64 -15.78 -2.22 -11.95
CA PHE A 64 -15.98 -0.90 -11.34
C PHE A 64 -17.25 -0.86 -10.47
N ASN A 65 -18.34 -1.49 -10.92
CA ASN A 65 -19.59 -1.54 -10.17
C ASN A 65 -19.48 -2.36 -8.89
N ASP A 66 -18.80 -3.52 -8.95
CA ASP A 66 -18.59 -4.33 -7.76
C ASP A 66 -17.71 -3.57 -6.75
N PHE A 67 -16.70 -2.85 -7.24
CA PHE A 67 -15.81 -2.03 -6.41
C PHE A 67 -16.56 -0.93 -5.65
N ILE A 68 -17.35 -0.09 -6.35
CA ILE A 68 -18.10 1.00 -5.69
C ILE A 68 -19.21 0.48 -4.78
N THR A 69 -19.66 -0.76 -4.97
CA THR A 69 -20.66 -1.40 -4.10
C THR A 69 -20.00 -1.87 -2.80
N HIS A 70 -18.76 -2.35 -2.87
CA HIS A 70 -18.01 -2.80 -1.70
C HIS A 70 -17.35 -1.63 -0.93
N PHE A 71 -16.83 -0.65 -1.66
CA PHE A 71 -16.19 0.56 -1.14
C PHE A 71 -17.11 1.76 -1.38
N ASP A 72 -18.23 1.79 -0.67
CA ASP A 72 -19.30 2.79 -0.82
C ASP A 72 -18.89 4.20 -0.37
N ASP A 73 -17.80 4.32 0.38
CA ASP A 73 -17.21 5.57 0.84
C ASP A 73 -16.12 6.13 -0.10
N ALA A 74 -15.90 5.50 -1.25
CA ALA A 74 -15.02 6.01 -2.29
C ALA A 74 -15.64 7.23 -3.01
N GLU A 75 -14.80 8.25 -3.28
CA GLU A 75 -15.24 9.48 -3.96
C GLU A 75 -15.46 9.22 -5.46
N ILE A 76 -16.71 9.31 -5.91
CA ILE A 76 -17.08 9.14 -7.32
C ILE A 76 -17.22 10.51 -7.99
N VAL A 77 -16.53 10.68 -9.11
CA VAL A 77 -16.61 11.86 -9.98
C VAL A 77 -17.21 11.49 -11.34
N TYR A 78 -17.83 12.47 -11.99
CA TYR A 78 -18.35 12.31 -13.35
C TYR A 78 -17.43 13.03 -14.33
N ILE A 79 -16.73 12.27 -15.16
CA ILE A 79 -15.89 12.81 -16.23
C ILE A 79 -16.52 12.38 -17.55
N ASN A 80 -16.90 13.35 -18.38
CA ASN A 80 -17.59 13.10 -19.67
C ASN A 80 -18.82 12.19 -19.54
N LYS A 81 -19.67 12.43 -18.53
CA LYS A 81 -20.88 11.64 -18.21
C LYS A 81 -20.61 10.17 -17.81
N LYS A 82 -19.35 9.78 -17.60
CA LYS A 82 -18.98 8.45 -17.08
C LYS A 82 -18.61 8.54 -15.61
N LYS A 83 -19.11 7.59 -14.81
CA LYS A 83 -18.70 7.42 -13.41
C LYS A 83 -17.23 6.98 -13.38
N LYS A 84 -16.42 7.68 -12.60
CA LYS A 84 -15.02 7.38 -12.34
C LYS A 84 -14.73 7.59 -10.85
N LEU A 85 -13.66 7.01 -10.34
CA LEU A 85 -13.15 7.37 -9.02
C LEU A 85 -12.44 8.71 -9.12
N SER A 86 -12.34 9.43 -8.00
CA SER A 86 -11.56 10.66 -7.91
C SER A 86 -10.15 10.46 -8.49
N PRO A 87 -9.58 11.44 -9.22
CA PRO A 87 -8.20 11.34 -9.73
C PRO A 87 -7.16 11.11 -8.62
N ASP A 88 -7.48 11.59 -7.41
CA ASP A 88 -6.68 11.43 -6.20
C ASP A 88 -6.77 10.01 -5.62
N PHE A 89 -7.72 9.19 -6.06
CA PHE A 89 -7.86 7.83 -5.58
C PHE A 89 -6.78 6.92 -6.17
N LYS A 90 -6.14 6.10 -5.33
CA LYS A 90 -5.09 5.17 -5.75
C LYS A 90 -5.29 3.76 -5.18
N ILE A 91 -4.90 2.76 -5.96
CA ILE A 91 -4.81 1.37 -5.51
C ILE A 91 -3.33 1.02 -5.46
N PHE A 92 -2.74 1.01 -4.27
CA PHE A 92 -1.37 0.58 -4.09
C PHE A 92 -1.33 -0.94 -4.00
N ILE A 93 -0.39 -1.57 -4.68
CA ILE A 93 -0.13 -3.01 -4.53
C ILE A 93 1.32 -3.07 -4.06
N ILE A 94 1.61 -3.59 -2.86
CA ILE A 94 2.96 -3.62 -2.27
C ILE A 94 3.44 -5.07 -2.22
N MET A 95 4.45 -5.40 -3.03
CA MET A 95 4.90 -6.78 -3.23
C MET A 95 6.41 -6.94 -3.13
N ASP A 96 6.84 -8.00 -2.44
CA ASP A 96 8.20 -8.52 -2.52
C ASP A 96 8.46 -9.15 -3.89
N THR A 97 9.72 -9.16 -4.31
CA THR A 97 10.12 -9.61 -5.66
C THR A 97 11.05 -10.82 -5.63
N ASP A 98 11.32 -11.40 -4.47
CA ASP A 98 12.14 -12.60 -4.28
C ASP A 98 11.51 -13.86 -4.90
N ASP A 99 10.19 -13.99 -4.82
CA ASP A 99 9.42 -15.16 -5.23
C ASP A 99 8.90 -15.10 -6.69
N CYS A 100 9.49 -14.26 -7.55
CA CYS A 100 9.01 -14.06 -8.92
C CYS A 100 10.10 -14.11 -10.00
N THR A 101 9.72 -14.51 -11.22
CA THR A 101 10.62 -14.48 -12.38
C THR A 101 10.92 -13.05 -12.82
N ASP A 102 12.11 -12.80 -13.39
CA ASP A 102 12.50 -11.47 -13.91
C ASP A 102 11.48 -10.88 -14.90
N LYS A 103 10.87 -11.74 -15.72
CA LYS A 103 9.80 -11.36 -16.63
C LYS A 103 8.58 -10.84 -15.88
N ARG A 104 8.10 -11.57 -14.86
CA ARG A 104 6.94 -11.17 -14.05
C ARG A 104 7.22 -9.91 -13.24
N LYS A 105 8.41 -9.81 -12.68
CA LYS A 105 8.89 -8.61 -12.00
C LYS A 105 8.80 -7.39 -12.92
N SER A 106 9.32 -7.53 -14.14
CA SER A 106 9.29 -6.46 -15.15
C SER A 106 7.86 -6.11 -15.56
N GLU A 107 6.98 -7.10 -15.74
CA GLU A 107 5.55 -6.87 -16.05
C GLU A 107 4.78 -6.17 -14.93
N TYR A 108 5.16 -6.45 -13.68
CA TYR A 108 4.58 -5.81 -12.49
C TYR A 108 5.05 -4.35 -12.35
N ILE A 109 6.36 -4.12 -12.38
CA ILE A 109 6.98 -2.78 -12.26
C ILE A 109 6.52 -1.87 -13.41
N SER A 110 6.51 -2.39 -14.64
CA SER A 110 6.02 -1.63 -15.81
C SER A 110 4.50 -1.49 -15.86
N LYS A 111 3.78 -2.06 -14.88
CA LYS A 111 2.31 -2.09 -14.81
C LYS A 111 1.65 -2.82 -15.99
N SER A 112 2.42 -3.49 -16.85
CA SER A 112 1.92 -4.10 -18.08
C SER A 112 0.95 -5.24 -17.81
N MET A 113 1.09 -5.94 -16.67
CA MET A 113 0.18 -7.02 -16.29
C MET A 113 -1.24 -6.56 -15.94
N PHE A 114 -1.47 -5.25 -15.75
CA PHE A 114 -2.77 -4.69 -15.38
C PHE A 114 -3.48 -3.97 -16.54
N LYS A 115 -2.90 -3.94 -17.75
CA LYS A 115 -3.39 -3.11 -18.87
C LYS A 115 -4.87 -3.30 -19.22
N ASP A 116 -5.37 -4.52 -19.10
CA ASP A 116 -6.76 -4.84 -19.44
C ASP A 116 -7.73 -4.67 -18.26
N HIS A 117 -7.24 -4.29 -17.08
CA HIS A 117 -8.06 -4.12 -15.89
C HIS A 117 -8.70 -2.73 -15.82
N TRP A 118 -9.98 -2.62 -15.46
CA TRP A 118 -10.68 -1.33 -15.38
C TRP A 118 -9.99 -0.35 -14.41
N ALA A 119 -9.32 -0.88 -13.39
CA ALA A 119 -8.64 -0.10 -12.38
C ALA A 119 -7.21 0.31 -12.78
N TYR A 120 -6.78 0.02 -14.02
CA TYR A 120 -5.43 0.30 -14.52
C TYR A 120 -4.98 1.71 -14.13
N ASP A 121 -5.75 2.75 -14.44
CA ASP A 121 -5.35 4.13 -14.16
C ASP A 121 -5.14 4.45 -12.67
N TYR A 122 -5.77 3.69 -11.76
CA TYR A 122 -5.66 3.89 -10.32
C TYR A 122 -4.56 3.03 -9.67
N ILE A 123 -4.12 1.95 -10.32
CA ILE A 123 -3.13 1.03 -9.76
C ILE A 123 -1.73 1.67 -9.74
N VAL A 124 -1.07 1.62 -8.59
CA VAL A 124 0.33 1.99 -8.39
C VAL A 124 1.06 0.77 -7.82
N PRO A 125 1.86 0.05 -8.64
CA PRO A 125 2.66 -1.06 -8.16
C PRO A 125 3.83 -0.54 -7.32
N ILE A 126 3.98 -1.08 -6.13
CA ILE A 126 5.07 -0.83 -5.20
C ILE A 126 5.84 -2.13 -5.04
N TYR A 127 7.13 -2.10 -5.32
CA TYR A 127 7.98 -3.28 -5.24
C TYR A 127 9.04 -3.12 -4.16
N ASP A 128 9.40 -4.24 -3.52
CA ASP A 128 10.54 -4.32 -2.62
C ASP A 128 11.49 -5.42 -3.11
N THR A 129 12.78 -5.08 -3.30
CA THR A 129 13.78 -6.00 -3.86
C THR A 129 14.96 -6.24 -2.89
N PRO A 130 15.27 -7.51 -2.53
CA PRO A 130 14.48 -8.71 -2.79
C PRO A 130 13.17 -8.75 -1.99
N ASP A 131 13.19 -8.20 -0.78
CA ASP A 131 12.10 -8.18 0.20
C ASP A 131 12.08 -6.86 0.96
N LEU A 132 10.96 -6.58 1.63
CA LEU A 132 10.77 -5.39 2.45
C LEU A 132 11.85 -5.27 3.53
N GLU A 133 12.22 -6.35 4.24
CA GLU A 133 13.22 -6.29 5.31
C GLU A 133 14.58 -5.76 4.81
N SER A 134 15.01 -6.21 3.64
CA SER A 134 16.24 -5.79 2.98
C SER A 134 16.19 -4.31 2.61
N VAL A 135 15.03 -3.85 2.15
CA VAL A 135 14.76 -2.42 1.87
C VAL A 135 14.84 -1.59 3.15
N LEU A 136 14.22 -2.02 4.25
CA LEU A 136 14.23 -1.29 5.53
C LEU A 136 15.65 -1.17 6.11
N VAL A 137 16.46 -2.23 5.99
CA VAL A 137 17.88 -2.19 6.40
C VAL A 137 18.65 -1.16 5.57
N LYS A 138 18.46 -1.13 4.25
CA LYS A 138 19.09 -0.12 3.36
C LYS A 138 18.60 1.30 3.65
N ALA A 139 17.34 1.45 4.05
CA ALA A 139 16.75 2.69 4.52
C ALA A 139 17.25 3.12 5.93
N LYS A 140 18.25 2.42 6.49
CA LYS A 140 18.86 2.70 7.80
C LYS A 140 17.87 2.67 8.96
N ILE A 141 16.85 1.83 8.85
CA ILE A 141 15.92 1.59 9.96
C ILE A 141 16.55 0.52 10.84
N PRO A 142 16.69 0.76 12.16
CA PRO A 142 17.37 -0.15 13.05
C PRO A 142 16.55 -1.45 13.21
N PHE A 143 16.86 -2.44 12.37
CA PHE A 143 16.43 -3.82 12.52
C PHE A 143 17.61 -4.65 12.98
N GLU A 144 17.69 -4.92 14.28
CA GLU A 144 18.77 -5.67 14.89
C GLU A 144 18.46 -7.17 14.92
N LYS A 145 17.18 -7.57 14.87
CA LYS A 145 16.74 -8.95 15.09
C LYS A 145 16.44 -9.72 13.81
N LYS A 146 16.64 -11.04 13.88
CA LYS A 146 16.37 -12.01 12.80
C LYS A 146 15.28 -13.01 13.22
N GLY A 147 14.61 -13.62 12.24
CA GLY A 147 13.65 -14.70 12.47
C GLY A 147 12.38 -14.29 13.24
N VAL A 148 11.88 -15.15 14.14
CA VAL A 148 10.64 -14.90 14.90
C VAL A 148 10.73 -13.64 15.77
N GLU A 149 11.92 -13.29 16.24
CA GLU A 149 12.11 -12.07 17.02
C GLU A 149 11.99 -10.78 16.20
N ARG A 150 12.25 -10.85 14.89
CA ARG A 150 12.07 -9.73 13.97
C ARG A 150 10.61 -9.25 13.94
N LYS A 151 9.64 -10.17 14.03
CA LYS A 151 8.21 -9.81 14.12
C LYS A 151 7.88 -8.97 15.36
N LYS A 152 8.62 -9.17 16.46
CA LYS A 152 8.45 -8.35 17.69
C LYS A 152 9.07 -6.96 17.52
N GLU A 153 10.14 -6.86 16.75
CA GLU A 153 10.82 -5.60 16.45
C GLU A 153 9.99 -4.72 15.50
N TYR A 154 9.34 -5.30 14.49
CA TYR A 154 8.34 -4.60 13.67
C TYR A 154 7.26 -3.92 14.51
N ILE A 155 6.75 -4.59 15.55
CA ILE A 155 5.74 -4.03 16.48
C ILE A 155 6.30 -2.87 17.32
N LYS A 156 7.60 -2.85 17.58
CA LYS A 156 8.26 -1.72 18.24
C LYS A 156 8.50 -0.54 17.31
N ILE A 157 8.93 -0.80 16.08
CA ILE A 157 9.26 0.26 15.09
C ILE A 157 7.99 0.88 14.53
N PHE A 158 6.98 0.05 14.22
CA PHE A 158 5.68 0.46 13.69
C PHE A 158 4.57 0.02 14.65
N PRO A 159 4.40 0.71 15.79
CA PRO A 159 3.40 0.35 16.78
C PRO A 159 1.98 0.67 16.29
N THR A 160 1.14 -0.35 16.13
CA THR A 160 -0.27 -0.19 15.76
C THR A 160 -1.18 0.09 16.96
N ASN A 161 -0.63 0.22 18.18
CA ASN A 161 -1.39 0.39 19.42
C ASN A 161 -1.26 1.82 19.97
N SER A 162 -2.37 2.42 20.36
CA SER A 162 -2.50 3.85 20.72
C SER A 162 -1.71 4.28 21.97
N LYS A 163 -1.16 3.31 22.73
CA LYS A 163 -0.35 3.57 23.93
C LYS A 163 1.09 4.02 23.65
N TYR A 164 1.56 3.91 22.41
CA TYR A 164 2.93 4.27 22.00
C TYR A 164 2.98 5.38 20.95
N THR A 165 1.84 6.03 20.68
CA THR A 165 1.73 7.09 19.68
C THR A 165 2.33 8.38 20.25
N ILE A 166 3.65 8.43 20.34
CA ILE A 166 4.34 9.70 20.38
C ILE A 166 4.10 10.30 18.99
N SER A 167 3.57 11.53 18.96
CA SER A 167 3.41 12.26 17.70
C SER A 167 4.71 12.15 16.92
N GLU A 168 4.71 12.06 15.60
CA GLU A 168 5.74 12.71 14.79
C GLU A 168 5.53 12.41 13.30
N ALA A 169 4.84 13.31 12.61
CA ALA A 169 4.93 13.38 11.16
C ALA A 169 6.41 13.45 10.70
N SER A 170 7.35 13.92 11.53
CA SER A 170 8.80 13.89 11.27
C SER A 170 9.36 12.48 11.12
N GLU A 171 8.91 11.49 11.88
CA GLU A 171 9.38 10.10 11.72
C GLU A 171 8.99 9.55 10.34
N LEU A 172 7.73 9.75 9.92
CA LEU A 172 7.27 9.34 8.59
C LEU A 172 7.95 10.14 7.46
N ASN A 173 8.24 11.43 7.68
CA ASN A 173 9.00 12.24 6.72
C ASN A 173 10.46 11.76 6.58
N ASN A 174 11.10 11.39 7.69
CA ASN A 174 12.46 10.83 7.68
C ASN A 174 12.47 9.44 7.03
N PHE A 175 11.49 8.61 7.36
CA PHE A 175 11.28 7.30 6.73
C PHE A 175 11.14 7.44 5.20
N CYS A 176 10.24 8.31 4.73
CA CYS A 176 10.08 8.62 3.31
C CYS A 176 11.39 9.09 2.66
N SER A 177 12.10 10.02 3.32
CA SER A 177 13.38 10.55 2.82
C SER A 177 14.48 9.50 2.73
N ASN A 178 14.43 8.47 3.58
CA ASN A 178 15.36 7.35 3.54
C ASN A 178 14.98 6.35 2.44
N LEU A 179 13.69 6.04 2.27
CA LEU A 179 13.20 5.18 1.18
C LEU A 179 13.58 5.72 -0.19
N LYS A 180 13.48 7.05 -0.41
CA LYS A 180 13.92 7.72 -1.65
C LYS A 180 15.38 7.46 -2.05
N LYS A 181 16.23 7.08 -1.08
CA LYS A 181 17.65 6.80 -1.32
C LYS A 181 17.91 5.33 -1.66
N VAL A 182 16.90 4.45 -1.49
CA VAL A 182 16.97 3.02 -1.77
C VAL A 182 16.45 2.80 -3.18
N LYS A 183 17.27 2.24 -4.07
CA LYS A 183 16.90 2.05 -5.50
C LYS A 183 16.04 0.80 -5.72
N GLU A 184 16.03 -0.07 -4.74
CA GLU A 184 15.40 -1.37 -4.75
C GLU A 184 13.92 -1.35 -4.36
N THR A 185 13.37 -0.16 -4.12
CA THR A 185 11.96 0.06 -3.82
C THR A 185 11.48 1.38 -4.43
N ASN A 186 10.17 1.50 -4.60
CA ASN A 186 9.47 2.77 -4.83
C ASN A 186 8.40 3.03 -3.75
N MET A 187 8.53 2.43 -2.57
CA MET A 187 7.58 2.59 -1.46
C MET A 187 7.50 4.04 -0.94
N ASP A 188 8.46 4.90 -1.27
CA ASP A 188 8.35 6.33 -1.02
C ASP A 188 7.11 6.94 -1.71
N GLU A 189 6.73 6.49 -2.91
CA GLU A 189 5.51 6.97 -3.60
C GLU A 189 4.25 6.78 -2.74
N PHE A 190 4.14 5.63 -2.09
CA PHE A 190 3.03 5.34 -1.18
C PHE A 190 3.07 6.23 0.07
N VAL A 191 4.24 6.39 0.68
CA VAL A 191 4.39 7.21 1.89
C VAL A 191 4.14 8.69 1.58
N GLU A 192 4.59 9.19 0.42
CA GLU A 192 4.34 10.57 -0.02
C GLU A 192 2.86 10.83 -0.27
N PHE A 193 2.16 9.88 -0.91
CA PHE A 193 0.72 9.93 -1.07
C PHE A 193 0.03 10.03 0.30
N CYS A 194 0.42 9.19 1.26
CA CYS A 194 -0.15 9.23 2.60
C CYS A 194 0.14 10.56 3.31
N LEU A 195 1.32 11.16 3.14
CA LEU A 195 1.67 12.45 3.71
C LEU A 195 0.97 13.65 3.02
N GLY A 196 0.18 13.42 1.96
CA GLY A 196 -0.50 14.48 1.21
C GLY A 196 0.45 15.34 0.38
N LYS A 197 1.60 14.78 -0.03
CA LYS A 197 2.62 15.46 -0.85
C LYS A 197 2.47 15.20 -2.35
N VAL A 198 1.47 14.42 -2.75
CA VAL A 198 1.23 13.94 -4.13
C VAL A 198 -0.21 14.23 -4.53
#